data_AF-A0A1D3TPW8-F1
#
_entry.id   AF-A0A1D3TPW8-F1
#
_cell.length_a   1.000
_cell.length_b   1.000
_cell.length_c   1.000
_cell.angle_alpha   90.00
_cell.angle_beta   90.00
_cell.angle_gamma   90.00
#
_symmetry.space_group_name_H-M   'P 1'
#
loop_
_entity.id
_entity.type
_entity.pdbx_description
1 polymer ?
#
loop_
_entity_poly.entity_id
_entity_poly.type
_entity_poly.pdbx_seq_one_letter_code
_entity_poly.pdbx_strand_id
1 'polypeptide(L)'
;MPFEIIRDDITKVKADAIVNAANTGLKMGGGVCGAIFHAAGARELQAECDKIGGCATGQAVITKGYKLPAKYVIHTAGPVWQGGSRNEASLLADCYKNSLALAAENGCESIAFPLISSGIYGYPKDQALQIAVSSIGEFLLHNDMMVYLVVFDKKAVVLSGKLFASISSYIDDRYVEEHFYDRGRNQADESSGDNQTGVSASWSAAPGSTAAEAAGDVRDMSCHEETEDFSADGPLAEGFSAAGSQSEETGSYDDENYFEGHDIRDMLVRQEKKYASHEYHPGADRVAETAAGYDGMFAKKKRSLEDVMSQLEEPFSKALIRLIDEKNRTDVETYKKANIDRKLFSKIRNDAEYRPSKPTAVALSIALELNLDETKDLLARAGYSLSHCSKSDLIIEYFIGQNNYNIHEINEALFAFDQDLLGARYQ
;
A
#
# COMPACT_ATOMS: atom_id res chain seq x y z
N MET A 1 -8.70 10.26 15.64
CA MET A 1 -10.14 10.40 15.34
C MET A 1 -10.30 9.61 14.06
N PRO A 2 -10.91 8.42 14.06
CA PRO A 2 -10.60 7.50 12.99
C PRO A 2 -11.36 7.93 11.73
N PHE A 3 -10.62 8.48 10.76
CA PHE A 3 -11.00 8.33 9.38
C PHE A 3 -10.45 6.98 8.92
N GLU A 4 -11.34 6.08 8.50
CA GLU A 4 -10.99 4.73 8.09
C GLU A 4 -11.47 4.46 6.66
N ILE A 5 -10.59 3.85 5.87
CA ILE A 5 -10.96 3.29 4.57
C ILE A 5 -11.21 1.81 4.81
N ILE A 6 -12.45 1.37 4.57
CA ILE A 6 -12.86 0.00 4.83
C ILE A 6 -13.41 -0.65 3.58
N ARG A 7 -13.23 -1.97 3.50
CA ARG A 7 -13.80 -2.78 2.44
C ARG A 7 -15.00 -3.54 2.96
N ASP A 8 -16.19 -3.00 2.67
CA ASP A 8 -17.43 -3.61 3.13
C ASP A 8 -18.61 -3.24 2.22
N ASP A 9 -19.76 -3.83 2.50
CA ASP A 9 -21.06 -3.41 2.01
C ASP A 9 -21.57 -2.25 2.88
N ILE A 10 -21.66 -1.05 2.29
CA ILE A 10 -22.09 0.17 2.99
C ILE A 10 -23.45 0.02 3.67
N THR A 11 -24.33 -0.87 3.17
CA THR A 11 -25.65 -1.10 3.76
C THR A 11 -25.60 -1.85 5.10
N LYS A 12 -24.44 -2.45 5.43
CA LYS A 12 -24.20 -3.23 6.66
C LYS A 12 -23.32 -2.51 7.66
N VAL A 13 -22.67 -1.40 7.26
CA VAL A 13 -21.78 -0.62 8.12
C VAL A 13 -22.56 -0.05 9.30
N LYS A 14 -22.01 -0.24 10.51
CA LYS A 14 -22.58 0.30 11.75
C LYS A 14 -22.13 1.75 11.93
N ALA A 15 -22.84 2.65 11.29
CA ALA A 15 -22.70 4.10 11.44
C ALA A 15 -24.06 4.75 11.70
N ASP A 16 -24.09 5.94 12.30
CA ASP A 16 -25.35 6.68 12.53
C ASP A 16 -25.98 7.12 11.21
N ALA A 17 -25.16 7.56 10.25
CA ALA A 17 -25.58 7.91 8.90
C ALA A 17 -24.78 7.13 7.85
N ILE A 18 -25.43 6.76 6.75
CA ILE A 18 -24.74 6.32 5.52
C ILE A 18 -25.07 7.27 4.39
N VAL A 19 -24.12 7.43 3.47
CA VAL A 19 -24.26 8.34 2.33
C VAL A 19 -24.67 7.56 1.08
N ASN A 20 -25.71 8.04 0.42
CA ASN A 20 -26.13 7.57 -0.88
C ASN A 20 -25.57 8.48 -1.98
N ALA A 21 -24.82 7.90 -2.93
CA ALA A 21 -24.49 8.55 -4.19
C ALA A 21 -25.74 8.57 -5.10
N ALA A 22 -26.53 9.64 -4.98
CA ALA A 22 -27.82 9.80 -5.63
C ALA A 22 -27.71 10.51 -6.99
N ASN A 23 -28.79 10.43 -7.77
CA ASN A 23 -29.05 11.36 -8.86
C ASN A 23 -29.84 12.57 -8.34
N THR A 24 -29.91 13.63 -9.15
CA THR A 24 -30.57 14.89 -8.77
C THR A 24 -32.07 14.77 -8.53
N GLY A 25 -32.72 13.75 -9.08
CA GLY A 25 -34.14 13.46 -8.87
C GLY A 25 -34.45 12.62 -7.64
N LEU A 26 -33.43 12.21 -6.86
CA LEU A 26 -33.57 11.33 -5.68
C LEU A 26 -34.37 10.05 -5.98
N LYS A 27 -34.23 9.54 -7.21
CA LYS A 27 -34.86 8.28 -7.62
C LYS A 27 -33.92 7.11 -7.41
N MET A 28 -34.46 5.95 -7.06
CA MET A 28 -33.68 4.72 -7.05
C MET A 28 -32.97 4.54 -8.39
N GLY A 29 -31.65 4.35 -8.32
CA GLY A 29 -30.81 4.02 -9.47
C GLY A 29 -30.12 2.66 -9.29
N GLY A 30 -29.10 2.41 -10.10
CA GLY A 30 -28.22 1.24 -9.94
C GLY A 30 -27.11 1.46 -8.90
N GLY A 31 -26.19 0.50 -8.82
CA GLY A 31 -24.99 0.57 -7.97
C GLY A 31 -25.32 0.70 -6.47
N VAL A 32 -24.54 1.55 -5.77
CA VAL A 32 -24.72 1.82 -4.34
C VAL A 32 -26.12 2.37 -4.04
N CYS A 33 -26.67 3.23 -4.92
CA CYS A 33 -28.02 3.77 -4.75
C CYS A 33 -29.07 2.67 -4.75
N GLY A 34 -29.01 1.76 -5.72
CA GLY A 34 -29.88 0.59 -5.74
C GLY A 34 -29.75 -0.22 -4.45
N ALA A 35 -28.52 -0.58 -4.05
CA ALA A 35 -28.28 -1.37 -2.85
C ALA A 35 -28.88 -0.74 -1.58
N ILE A 36 -28.66 0.56 -1.38
CA ILE A 36 -29.20 1.31 -0.23
C ILE A 36 -30.74 1.30 -0.24
N PHE A 37 -31.37 1.58 -1.38
CA PHE A 37 -32.83 1.57 -1.45
C PHE A 37 -33.43 0.18 -1.18
N HIS A 38 -32.82 -0.88 -1.72
CA HIS A 38 -33.30 -2.24 -1.45
C HIS A 38 -33.16 -2.60 0.03
N ALA A 39 -32.01 -2.30 0.65
CA ALA A 39 -31.74 -2.60 2.04
C ALA A 39 -32.60 -1.78 3.02
N ALA A 40 -32.86 -0.50 2.72
CA ALA A 40 -33.71 0.36 3.54
C ALA A 40 -35.20 0.01 3.47
N GLY A 41 -35.65 -0.59 2.37
CA GLY A 41 -37.06 -0.67 2.01
C GLY A 41 -37.38 0.38 0.95
N ALA A 42 -37.36 -0.09 -0.31
CA ALA A 42 -37.43 0.75 -1.50
C ALA A 42 -38.62 1.72 -1.51
N ARG A 43 -39.79 1.22 -1.11
CA ARG A 43 -41.03 1.98 -1.17
C ARG A 43 -41.04 3.10 -0.14
N GLU A 44 -40.64 2.79 1.08
CA GLU A 44 -40.63 3.72 2.20
C GLU A 44 -39.60 4.84 1.96
N LEU A 45 -38.38 4.48 1.56
CA LEU A 45 -37.34 5.46 1.24
C LEU A 45 -37.71 6.34 0.05
N GLN A 46 -38.22 5.75 -1.05
CA GLN A 46 -38.63 6.53 -2.22
C GLN A 46 -39.76 7.51 -1.89
N ALA A 47 -40.72 7.13 -1.04
CA ALA A 47 -41.81 8.01 -0.64
C ALA A 47 -41.34 9.23 0.17
N GLU A 48 -40.25 9.12 0.93
CA GLU A 48 -39.64 10.26 1.62
C GLU A 48 -38.81 11.12 0.66
N CYS A 49 -38.02 10.50 -0.22
CA CYS A 49 -37.30 11.20 -1.29
C CYS A 49 -38.25 12.02 -2.19
N ASP A 50 -39.42 11.48 -2.52
CA ASP A 50 -40.43 12.14 -3.35
C ASP A 50 -41.03 13.38 -2.68
N LYS A 51 -41.11 13.41 -1.34
CA LYS A 51 -41.55 14.59 -0.59
C LYS A 51 -40.50 15.69 -0.55
N ILE A 52 -39.22 15.32 -0.57
CA ILE A 52 -38.09 16.26 -0.66
C ILE A 52 -38.01 16.85 -2.09
N GLY A 53 -38.31 16.04 -3.09
CA GLY A 53 -38.46 16.45 -4.49
C GLY A 53 -37.19 16.34 -5.32
N GLY A 54 -36.03 16.77 -4.80
CA GLY A 54 -34.76 16.67 -5.52
C GLY A 54 -33.56 17.16 -4.73
N CYS A 55 -32.38 17.01 -5.32
CA CYS A 55 -31.10 17.42 -4.75
C CYS A 55 -30.21 17.96 -5.88
N ALA A 56 -29.76 19.22 -5.79
CA ALA A 56 -28.86 19.76 -6.79
C ALA A 56 -27.47 19.11 -6.68
N THR A 57 -26.70 19.08 -7.78
CA THR A 57 -25.33 18.57 -7.77
C THR A 57 -24.48 19.31 -6.74
N GLY A 58 -23.68 18.58 -5.96
CA GLY A 58 -22.90 19.12 -4.84
C GLY A 58 -23.68 19.29 -3.55
N GLN A 59 -25.01 19.21 -3.55
CA GLN A 59 -25.84 19.34 -2.35
C GLN A 59 -26.11 17.98 -1.70
N ALA A 60 -26.67 18.01 -0.48
CA ALA A 60 -27.07 16.83 0.27
C ALA A 60 -28.44 17.03 0.94
N VAL A 61 -29.21 15.96 1.07
CA VAL A 61 -30.49 15.91 1.81
C VAL A 61 -30.54 14.67 2.68
N ILE A 62 -31.36 14.67 3.72
CA ILE A 62 -31.41 13.57 4.71
C ILE A 62 -32.80 12.94 4.78
N THR A 63 -32.82 11.63 4.94
CA THR A 63 -34.03 10.83 5.23
C THR A 63 -33.75 9.88 6.39
N LYS A 64 -34.79 9.18 6.85
CA LYS A 64 -34.61 8.06 7.79
C LYS A 64 -33.89 6.89 7.12
N GLY A 65 -33.22 6.07 7.93
CA GLY A 65 -32.55 4.83 7.52
C GLY A 65 -33.49 3.64 7.29
N TYR A 66 -34.71 3.70 7.82
CA TYR A 66 -35.72 2.64 7.72
C TYR A 66 -35.21 1.28 8.22
N LYS A 67 -35.06 0.28 7.33
CA LYS A 67 -34.61 -1.07 7.68
C LYS A 67 -33.08 -1.19 7.77
N LEU A 68 -32.34 -0.13 7.44
CA LEU A 68 -30.88 -0.09 7.61
C LEU A 68 -30.50 -0.06 9.09
N PRO A 69 -29.29 -0.54 9.44
CA PRO A 69 -28.74 -0.36 10.79
C PRO A 69 -28.47 1.12 11.12
N ALA A 70 -28.23 1.94 10.09
CA ALA A 70 -28.04 3.37 10.23
C ALA A 70 -29.36 4.10 10.51
N LYS A 71 -29.29 5.16 11.33
CA LYS A 71 -30.45 5.99 11.67
C LYS A 71 -30.90 6.83 10.49
N TYR A 72 -29.95 7.28 9.67
CA TYR A 72 -30.19 8.19 8.55
C TYR A 72 -29.54 7.71 7.25
N VAL A 73 -30.16 8.09 6.13
CA VAL A 73 -29.51 8.09 4.82
C VAL A 73 -29.34 9.54 4.39
N ILE A 74 -28.11 9.93 4.05
CA ILE A 74 -27.81 11.24 3.48
C ILE A 74 -27.62 11.04 1.98
N HIS A 75 -28.51 11.61 1.18
CA HIS A 75 -28.45 11.53 -0.28
C HIS A 75 -27.73 12.75 -0.83
N THR A 76 -26.65 12.54 -1.57
CA THR A 76 -25.92 13.61 -2.25
C THR A 76 -25.80 13.31 -3.73
N ALA A 77 -26.01 14.34 -4.56
CA ALA A 77 -25.88 14.23 -6.00
C ALA A 77 -24.47 14.63 -6.45
N GLY A 78 -23.65 13.63 -6.80
CA GLY A 78 -22.30 13.85 -7.32
C GLY A 78 -22.29 14.42 -8.76
N PRO A 79 -21.20 15.08 -9.19
CA PRO A 79 -21.04 15.51 -10.58
C PRO A 79 -20.76 14.31 -11.49
N VAL A 80 -21.24 14.40 -12.74
CA VAL A 80 -20.83 13.50 -13.83
C VAL A 80 -19.49 14.00 -14.38
N TRP A 81 -18.51 13.12 -14.53
CA TRP A 81 -17.19 13.48 -15.03
C TRP A 81 -17.22 13.87 -16.50
N GLN A 82 -16.71 15.07 -16.81
CA GLN A 82 -16.67 15.62 -18.17
C GLN A 82 -15.28 16.20 -18.50
N GLY A 83 -14.23 15.56 -17.96
CA GLY A 83 -12.85 15.93 -18.21
C GLY A 83 -12.27 16.97 -17.24
N GLY A 84 -12.99 17.35 -16.18
CA GLY A 84 -12.45 18.12 -15.05
C GLY A 84 -12.42 19.64 -15.25
N SER A 85 -13.03 20.14 -16.31
CA SER A 85 -13.05 21.57 -16.66
C SER A 85 -14.37 22.28 -16.35
N ARG A 86 -15.34 21.57 -15.76
CA ARG A 86 -16.71 22.03 -15.48
C ARG A 86 -17.00 22.09 -13.98
N ASN A 87 -15.99 22.47 -13.20
CA ASN A 87 -16.07 22.62 -11.75
C ASN A 87 -16.42 21.32 -11.00
N GLU A 88 -16.19 20.15 -11.61
CA GLU A 88 -16.57 18.86 -11.04
C GLU A 88 -15.82 18.59 -9.72
N ALA A 89 -14.57 19.02 -9.60
CA ALA A 89 -13.79 18.85 -8.38
C ALA A 89 -14.40 19.60 -7.18
N SER A 90 -14.82 20.85 -7.39
CA SER A 90 -15.49 21.63 -6.34
C SER A 90 -16.84 21.01 -5.97
N LEU A 91 -17.63 20.61 -6.97
CA LEU A 91 -18.93 19.99 -6.73
C LEU A 91 -18.81 18.66 -5.98
N LEU A 92 -17.79 17.86 -6.29
CA LEU A 92 -17.53 16.62 -5.57
C LEU A 92 -17.08 16.90 -4.13
N ALA A 93 -16.23 17.91 -3.91
CA ALA A 93 -15.85 18.34 -2.56
C ALA A 93 -17.08 18.81 -1.75
N ASP A 94 -17.98 19.56 -2.39
CA ASP A 94 -19.24 20.02 -1.77
C ASP A 94 -20.14 18.85 -1.36
N CYS A 95 -20.19 17.76 -2.14
CA CYS A 95 -20.93 16.55 -1.73
C CYS A 95 -20.45 16.02 -0.36
N TYR A 96 -19.14 15.93 -0.15
CA TYR A 96 -18.57 15.50 1.12
C TYR A 96 -18.85 16.51 2.24
N LYS A 97 -18.56 17.80 1.99
CA LYS A 97 -18.73 18.87 2.97
C LYS A 97 -20.18 19.00 3.46
N ASN A 98 -21.13 19.04 2.53
CA ASN A 98 -22.55 19.18 2.84
C ASN A 98 -23.11 17.92 3.53
N SER A 99 -22.63 16.73 3.15
CA SER A 99 -23.05 15.49 3.82
C SER A 99 -22.54 15.40 5.26
N LEU A 100 -21.27 15.79 5.50
CA LEU A 100 -20.67 15.85 6.83
C LEU A 100 -21.35 16.88 7.73
N ALA A 101 -21.62 18.08 7.20
CA ALA A 101 -22.35 19.13 7.90
C ALA A 101 -23.74 18.64 8.33
N LEU A 102 -24.50 18.03 7.41
CA LEU A 102 -25.84 17.53 7.70
C LEU A 102 -25.83 16.40 8.74
N ALA A 103 -24.82 15.54 8.75
CA ALA A 103 -24.65 14.52 9.78
C ALA A 103 -24.38 15.15 11.16
N ALA A 104 -23.50 16.16 11.22
CA ALA A 104 -23.19 16.87 12.46
C ALA A 104 -24.41 17.63 13.01
N GLU A 105 -25.16 18.32 12.15
CA GLU A 105 -26.40 19.03 12.51
C GLU A 105 -27.48 18.09 13.09
N ASN A 106 -27.47 16.81 12.68
CA ASN A 106 -28.37 15.78 13.18
C ASN A 106 -27.79 14.96 14.34
N GLY A 107 -26.64 15.39 14.91
CA GLY A 107 -26.02 14.77 16.07
C GLY A 107 -25.48 13.35 15.81
N CYS A 108 -25.08 13.05 14.57
CA CYS A 108 -24.42 11.79 14.26
C CYS A 108 -22.98 11.78 14.82
N GLU A 109 -22.58 10.70 15.48
CA GLU A 109 -21.20 10.49 15.92
C GLU A 109 -20.39 9.74 14.85
N SER A 110 -21.06 9.10 13.89
CA SER A 110 -20.45 8.30 12.83
C SER A 110 -21.16 8.40 11.48
N ILE A 111 -20.39 8.41 10.39
CA ILE A 111 -20.89 8.46 9.02
C ILE A 111 -20.08 7.57 8.08
N ALA A 112 -20.75 6.88 7.15
CA ALA A 112 -20.09 6.08 6.11
C ALA A 112 -20.38 6.62 4.70
N PHE A 113 -19.31 6.84 3.93
CA PHE A 113 -19.33 7.32 2.55
C PHE A 113 -18.99 6.21 1.57
N PRO A 114 -19.65 6.12 0.41
CA PRO A 114 -19.07 5.48 -0.75
C PRO A 114 -18.04 6.42 -1.40
N LEU A 115 -17.26 5.91 -2.35
CA LEU A 115 -16.47 6.78 -3.23
C LEU A 115 -17.38 7.44 -4.29
N ILE A 116 -17.84 8.66 -4.01
CA ILE A 116 -18.86 9.37 -4.78
C ILE A 116 -18.38 9.62 -6.23
N SER A 117 -19.30 9.50 -7.19
CA SER A 117 -19.07 9.68 -8.65
C SER A 117 -18.09 8.72 -9.35
N SER A 118 -17.37 7.87 -8.62
CA SER A 118 -16.35 6.95 -9.17
C SER A 118 -16.89 5.70 -9.90
N GLY A 119 -18.22 5.49 -9.86
CA GLY A 119 -18.91 4.41 -10.56
C GLY A 119 -19.42 4.85 -11.94
N ILE A 120 -20.75 4.80 -12.12
CA ILE A 120 -21.42 5.13 -13.39
C ILE A 120 -21.11 6.55 -13.89
N TYR A 121 -20.84 7.49 -12.97
CA TYR A 121 -20.52 8.89 -13.31
C TYR A 121 -19.10 9.09 -13.82
N GLY A 122 -18.26 8.04 -13.81
CA GLY A 122 -16.98 8.00 -14.52
C GLY A 122 -15.88 8.88 -13.96
N TYR A 123 -16.03 9.38 -12.72
CA TYR A 123 -14.99 10.19 -12.09
C TYR A 123 -13.73 9.34 -11.87
N PRO A 124 -12.53 9.80 -12.29
CA PRO A 124 -11.28 9.09 -12.03
C PRO A 124 -11.15 8.76 -10.54
N LYS A 125 -10.96 7.47 -10.23
CA LYS A 125 -11.00 6.96 -8.86
C LYS A 125 -9.94 7.62 -7.97
N ASP A 126 -8.74 7.83 -8.51
CA ASP A 126 -7.62 8.51 -7.87
C ASP A 126 -7.98 9.96 -7.48
N GLN A 127 -8.55 10.72 -8.41
CA GLN A 127 -8.95 12.10 -8.17
C GLN A 127 -10.14 12.19 -7.19
N ALA A 128 -11.13 11.29 -7.34
CA ALA A 128 -12.27 11.24 -6.43
C ALA A 128 -11.84 10.90 -5.00
N LEU A 129 -10.88 9.99 -4.86
CA LEU A 129 -10.35 9.58 -3.56
C LEU A 129 -9.55 10.71 -2.90
N GLN A 130 -8.70 11.40 -3.65
CA GLN A 130 -7.99 12.57 -3.17
C GLN A 130 -8.95 13.65 -2.65
N ILE A 131 -10.03 13.93 -3.40
CA ILE A 131 -11.06 14.90 -2.99
C ILE A 131 -11.79 14.42 -1.73
N ALA A 132 -12.13 13.13 -1.63
CA ALA A 132 -12.77 12.55 -0.46
C ALA A 132 -11.89 12.71 0.78
N VAL A 133 -10.64 12.26 0.70
CA VAL A 133 -9.65 12.31 1.78
C VAL A 133 -9.41 13.75 2.23
N SER A 134 -9.19 14.67 1.28
CA SER A 134 -8.96 16.07 1.60
C SER A 134 -10.18 16.71 2.28
N SER A 135 -11.38 16.47 1.77
CA SER A 135 -12.61 17.09 2.29
C SER A 135 -12.98 16.54 3.67
N ILE A 136 -12.81 15.23 3.88
CA ILE A 136 -13.04 14.57 5.17
C ILE A 136 -11.98 15.03 6.18
N GLY A 137 -10.71 15.06 5.79
CA GLY A 137 -9.61 15.51 6.63
C GLY A 137 -9.82 16.95 7.11
N GLU A 138 -10.17 17.86 6.21
CA GLU A 138 -10.47 19.27 6.54
C GLU A 138 -11.59 19.38 7.58
N PHE A 139 -12.69 18.62 7.41
CA PHE A 139 -13.80 18.61 8.36
C PHE A 139 -13.38 18.10 9.75
N LEU A 140 -12.58 17.03 9.80
CA LEU A 140 -12.14 16.39 11.04
C LEU A 140 -11.12 17.22 11.83
N LEU A 141 -10.50 18.24 11.24
CA LEU A 141 -9.66 19.18 12.01
C LEU A 141 -10.47 19.90 13.09
N HIS A 142 -11.74 20.18 12.81
CA HIS A 142 -12.61 21.01 13.64
C HIS A 142 -13.77 20.25 14.29
N ASN A 143 -14.03 19.01 13.89
CA ASN A 143 -15.17 18.21 14.36
C ASN A 143 -14.70 16.81 14.80
N ASP A 144 -15.28 16.32 15.90
CA ASP A 144 -15.07 14.95 16.36
C ASP A 144 -16.18 14.05 15.77
N MET A 145 -15.86 13.26 14.74
CA MET A 145 -16.78 12.30 14.11
C MET A 145 -16.00 11.10 13.57
N MET A 146 -16.57 9.90 13.68
CA MET A 146 -16.04 8.70 13.02
C MET A 146 -16.45 8.69 11.55
N VAL A 147 -15.50 8.63 10.62
CA VAL A 147 -15.80 8.64 9.19
C VAL A 147 -15.28 7.37 8.53
N TYR A 148 -16.14 6.65 7.82
CA TYR A 148 -15.76 5.50 7.01
C TYR A 148 -15.83 5.86 5.53
N LEU A 149 -14.78 5.61 4.76
CA LEU A 149 -14.84 5.55 3.30
C LEU A 149 -14.89 4.08 2.87
N VAL A 150 -16.07 3.66 2.42
CA VAL A 150 -16.39 2.29 2.07
C VAL A 150 -16.11 2.06 0.59
N VAL A 151 -15.14 1.20 0.30
CA VAL A 151 -14.74 0.84 -1.06
C VAL A 151 -15.08 -0.63 -1.33
N PHE A 152 -15.74 -0.91 -2.45
CA PHE A 152 -16.23 -2.26 -2.77
C PHE A 152 -15.23 -3.07 -3.62
N ASP A 153 -14.41 -2.39 -4.43
CA ASP A 153 -13.54 -2.99 -5.46
C ASP A 153 -12.07 -3.04 -5.03
N LYS A 154 -11.39 -4.15 -5.35
CA LYS A 154 -9.94 -4.38 -5.14
C LYS A 154 -9.07 -3.35 -5.87
N LYS A 155 -9.59 -2.70 -6.92
CA LYS A 155 -8.93 -1.65 -7.70
C LYS A 155 -9.52 -0.26 -7.45
N ALA A 156 -10.25 -0.05 -6.34
CA ALA A 156 -10.88 1.24 -6.05
C ALA A 156 -9.86 2.32 -5.66
N VAL A 157 -8.78 1.91 -4.98
CA VAL A 157 -7.66 2.79 -4.62
C VAL A 157 -6.60 2.66 -5.70
N VAL A 158 -6.84 3.35 -6.82
CA VAL A 158 -5.75 3.60 -7.77
C VAL A 158 -5.00 4.77 -7.16
N LEU A 159 -3.94 4.49 -6.37
CA LEU A 159 -2.88 5.46 -6.13
C LEU A 159 -2.57 6.11 -7.49
N SER A 160 -2.34 7.44 -7.54
CA SER A 160 -1.97 8.09 -8.81
C SER A 160 -0.93 7.22 -9.52
N GLY A 161 -1.13 6.89 -10.81
CA GLY A 161 -0.32 5.84 -11.46
C GLY A 161 1.19 6.05 -11.30
N LYS A 162 1.62 7.31 -11.13
CA LYS A 162 2.98 7.71 -10.74
C LYS A 162 3.37 7.28 -9.32
N LEU A 163 2.53 7.55 -8.31
CA LEU A 163 2.78 7.16 -6.92
C LEU A 163 2.76 5.63 -6.77
N PHE A 164 1.80 4.94 -7.39
CA PHE A 164 1.79 3.47 -7.41
C PHE A 164 3.05 2.91 -8.04
N ALA A 165 3.40 3.35 -9.26
CA ALA A 165 4.60 2.88 -9.95
C ALA A 165 5.88 3.21 -9.17
N SER A 166 5.94 4.38 -8.51
CA SER A 166 7.08 4.78 -7.69
C SER A 166 7.22 3.92 -6.43
N ILE A 167 6.11 3.65 -5.74
CA ILE A 167 6.12 2.76 -4.57
C ILE A 167 6.42 1.32 -4.99
N SER A 168 5.84 0.83 -6.09
CA SER A 168 6.14 -0.50 -6.64
C SER A 168 7.60 -0.63 -7.02
N SER A 169 8.16 0.35 -7.76
CA SER A 169 9.59 0.38 -8.09
C SER A 169 10.44 0.40 -6.82
N TYR A 170 10.11 1.25 -5.84
CA TYR A 170 10.85 1.31 -4.59
C TYR A 170 10.83 -0.01 -3.82
N ILE A 171 9.68 -0.67 -3.77
CA ILE A 171 9.55 -2.00 -3.15
C ILE A 171 10.39 -3.01 -3.93
N ASP A 172 10.29 -3.06 -5.26
CA ASP A 172 11.00 -4.00 -6.13
C ASP A 172 12.52 -3.81 -6.06
N ASP A 173 13.01 -2.57 -6.16
CA ASP A 173 14.43 -2.22 -6.09
C ASP A 173 15.05 -2.65 -4.75
N ARG A 174 14.34 -2.41 -3.64
CA ARG A 174 14.79 -2.82 -2.30
C ARG A 174 14.63 -4.32 -2.04
N TYR A 175 13.65 -4.99 -2.66
CA TYR A 175 13.50 -6.46 -2.63
C TYR A 175 14.66 -7.15 -3.37
N VAL A 176 15.09 -6.59 -4.50
CA VAL A 176 16.16 -7.13 -5.34
C VAL A 176 17.53 -6.92 -4.69
N GLU A 177 17.81 -5.76 -4.12
CA GLU A 177 19.09 -5.47 -3.45
C GLU A 177 19.40 -6.47 -2.33
N GLU A 178 18.42 -6.95 -1.54
CA GLU A 178 18.68 -7.93 -0.47
C GLU A 178 18.83 -9.38 -0.98
N HIS A 179 18.11 -9.78 -2.03
CA HIS A 179 18.15 -11.16 -2.54
C HIS A 179 19.36 -11.47 -3.44
N PHE A 180 20.09 -10.46 -3.92
CA PHE A 180 21.37 -10.68 -4.61
C PHE A 180 22.55 -10.91 -3.66
N TYR A 181 22.48 -10.46 -2.40
CA TYR A 181 23.54 -10.74 -1.41
C TYR A 181 23.40 -12.10 -0.71
N ASP A 182 22.21 -12.71 -0.70
CA ASP A 182 21.99 -14.00 -0.02
C ASP A 182 22.28 -15.23 -0.92
N ARG A 183 22.30 -15.06 -2.25
CA ARG A 183 22.77 -16.12 -3.18
C ARG A 183 24.29 -16.19 -3.33
N GLY A 184 25.04 -15.19 -2.88
CA GLY A 184 26.50 -15.18 -2.94
C GLY A 184 27.20 -15.96 -1.81
N ARG A 185 26.46 -16.38 -0.77
CA ARG A 185 27.04 -17.07 0.41
C ARG A 185 26.79 -18.57 0.46
N ASN A 186 25.75 -19.06 -0.23
CA ASN A 186 25.36 -20.48 -0.22
C ASN A 186 25.92 -21.29 -1.41
N GLN A 187 26.96 -20.80 -2.09
CA GLN A 187 27.65 -21.53 -3.17
C GLN A 187 29.16 -21.70 -2.94
N ALA A 188 29.63 -21.52 -1.70
CA ALA A 188 31.05 -21.68 -1.35
C ALA A 188 31.37 -22.84 -0.38
N ASP A 189 30.39 -23.68 0.00
CA ASP A 189 30.63 -24.78 0.97
C ASP A 189 30.17 -26.18 0.52
N GLU A 190 29.84 -26.37 -0.76
CA GLU A 190 29.59 -27.72 -1.32
C GLU A 190 30.38 -27.93 -2.62
N SER A 191 31.71 -28.06 -2.52
CA SER A 191 32.47 -28.87 -3.48
C SER A 191 33.87 -29.19 -2.94
N SER A 192 33.94 -30.19 -2.07
CA SER A 192 35.17 -30.98 -1.89
C SER A 192 34.83 -32.35 -1.32
N GLY A 193 34.90 -33.37 -2.17
CA GLY A 193 35.15 -34.75 -1.74
C GLY A 193 34.11 -35.79 -2.17
N ASP A 194 34.20 -36.24 -3.42
CA ASP A 194 33.68 -37.54 -3.85
C ASP A 194 34.24 -38.68 -3.00
N ASN A 195 33.41 -39.68 -2.65
CA ASN A 195 33.83 -41.07 -2.84
C ASN A 195 32.66 -42.03 -3.11
N GLN A 196 32.93 -42.90 -4.07
CA GLN A 196 32.11 -43.93 -4.71
C GLN A 196 31.32 -44.85 -3.75
N THR A 197 30.11 -45.25 -4.15
CA THR A 197 29.79 -46.60 -4.71
C THR A 197 28.27 -46.84 -4.72
N GLY A 198 27.75 -47.44 -5.81
CA GLY A 198 26.72 -48.48 -5.65
C GLY A 198 25.30 -48.26 -6.20
N VAL A 199 25.10 -48.75 -7.42
CA VAL A 199 23.95 -49.55 -7.88
C VAL A 199 22.67 -48.84 -8.36
N SER A 200 22.42 -49.07 -9.65
CA SER A 200 21.22 -48.97 -10.48
C SER A 200 19.85 -49.19 -9.81
N ALA A 201 18.81 -48.50 -10.32
CA ALA A 201 17.82 -49.12 -11.22
C ALA A 201 16.71 -48.13 -11.66
N SER A 202 16.37 -48.22 -12.93
CA SER A 202 15.24 -47.58 -13.64
C SER A 202 13.94 -48.34 -13.42
N TRP A 203 12.82 -47.63 -13.19
CA TRP A 203 11.43 -48.07 -13.39
C TRP A 203 10.65 -46.85 -13.93
N SER A 204 10.33 -46.70 -15.22
CA SER A 204 9.35 -47.42 -16.08
C SER A 204 7.90 -47.39 -15.57
N ALA A 205 7.04 -46.84 -16.42
CA ALA A 205 5.60 -46.66 -16.27
C ALA A 205 4.80 -47.98 -16.24
N ALA A 206 3.59 -47.94 -15.69
CA ALA A 206 2.52 -48.88 -16.04
C ALA A 206 1.10 -48.33 -15.77
N PRO A 207 0.04 -48.87 -16.44
CA PRO A 207 -1.29 -48.27 -16.61
C PRO A 207 -2.47 -49.10 -16.05
N GLY A 208 -3.69 -48.53 -16.09
CA GLY A 208 -4.91 -49.26 -16.53
C GLY A 208 -6.08 -49.52 -15.55
N SER A 209 -7.28 -49.03 -15.95
CA SER A 209 -8.65 -49.63 -15.80
C SER A 209 -9.31 -49.64 -14.39
N THR A 210 -10.63 -49.51 -14.14
CA THR A 210 -11.90 -49.77 -14.87
C THR A 210 -13.11 -49.00 -14.28
N ALA A 211 -14.08 -48.65 -15.15
CA ALA A 211 -15.57 -48.68 -15.05
C ALA A 211 -16.37 -48.08 -13.87
N ALA A 212 -17.35 -47.21 -14.17
CA ALA A 212 -18.80 -47.44 -13.97
C ALA A 212 -19.66 -46.23 -14.43
N GLU A 213 -20.84 -46.55 -14.95
CA GLU A 213 -21.84 -45.73 -15.66
C GLU A 213 -22.65 -44.76 -14.77
N ALA A 214 -23.12 -43.64 -15.35
CA ALA A 214 -24.50 -43.15 -15.20
C ALA A 214 -24.83 -42.09 -16.27
N ALA A 215 -25.93 -42.33 -16.98
CA ALA A 215 -26.50 -41.53 -18.07
C ALA A 215 -27.21 -40.25 -17.60
N GLY A 216 -27.42 -39.28 -18.50
CA GLY A 216 -28.35 -38.18 -18.23
C GLY A 216 -28.35 -36.96 -19.14
N ASP A 217 -28.56 -37.18 -20.45
CA ASP A 217 -29.31 -36.33 -21.37
C ASP A 217 -28.77 -34.98 -21.92
N VAL A 218 -29.08 -34.82 -23.20
CA VAL A 218 -28.66 -33.81 -24.17
C VAL A 218 -29.81 -32.84 -24.41
N ARG A 219 -29.53 -31.54 -24.60
CA ARG A 219 -30.20 -30.74 -25.63
C ARG A 219 -29.43 -29.47 -25.98
N ASP A 220 -28.88 -29.54 -27.18
CA ASP A 220 -28.48 -28.52 -28.11
C ASP A 220 -29.61 -27.50 -28.38
N MET A 221 -29.27 -26.21 -28.53
CA MET A 221 -30.00 -25.29 -29.40
C MET A 221 -29.15 -24.05 -29.70
N SER A 222 -28.74 -23.98 -30.96
CA SER A 222 -28.08 -22.88 -31.66
C SER A 222 -29.01 -21.70 -31.98
N CYS A 223 -28.37 -20.61 -32.41
CA CYS A 223 -28.86 -19.50 -33.25
C CYS A 223 -29.63 -18.36 -32.54
N HIS A 224 -29.11 -17.13 -32.63
CA HIS A 224 -29.51 -16.20 -33.70
C HIS A 224 -28.60 -14.95 -33.75
N GLU A 225 -28.21 -14.64 -34.98
CA GLU A 225 -27.65 -13.38 -35.47
C GLU A 225 -28.69 -12.27 -35.34
N GLU A 226 -28.26 -11.03 -35.05
CA GLU A 226 -28.79 -9.84 -35.72
C GLU A 226 -27.66 -8.83 -35.92
N THR A 227 -27.37 -8.60 -37.19
CA THR A 227 -26.54 -7.54 -37.78
C THR A 227 -27.42 -6.32 -38.04
N GLU A 228 -26.92 -5.11 -37.75
CA GLU A 228 -27.43 -3.90 -38.40
C GLU A 228 -26.30 -3.14 -39.10
N ASP A 229 -26.61 -2.84 -40.36
CA ASP A 229 -25.87 -2.09 -41.37
C ASP A 229 -25.48 -0.67 -40.94
N PHE A 230 -24.33 -0.20 -41.42
CA PHE A 230 -24.31 1.09 -42.14
C PHE A 230 -23.13 1.13 -43.11
N SER A 231 -23.47 1.21 -44.40
CA SER A 231 -22.60 1.43 -45.54
C SER A 231 -22.42 2.93 -45.81
N ALA A 232 -21.23 3.33 -46.24
CA ALA A 232 -21.03 4.41 -47.21
C ALA A 232 -19.60 4.35 -47.78
N ASP A 233 -19.54 4.39 -49.10
CA ASP A 233 -18.41 4.17 -50.00
C ASP A 233 -17.27 5.20 -49.91
N GLY A 234 -16.08 4.79 -50.39
CA GLY A 234 -14.96 5.66 -50.81
C GLY A 234 -15.25 6.32 -52.18
N PRO A 235 -14.24 6.63 -53.04
CA PRO A 235 -12.79 6.41 -52.92
C PRO A 235 -11.95 7.65 -53.32
N LEU A 236 -10.61 7.53 -53.33
CA LEU A 236 -9.77 7.76 -54.52
C LEU A 236 -8.28 7.56 -54.19
N ALA A 237 -7.62 6.77 -55.04
CA ALA A 237 -6.21 6.48 -55.10
C ALA A 237 -5.55 7.26 -56.25
N GLU A 238 -4.23 7.03 -56.39
CA GLU A 238 -3.30 7.43 -57.46
C GLU A 238 -2.60 8.79 -57.24
N GLY A 239 -1.29 8.94 -57.41
CA GLY A 239 -0.25 8.11 -58.03
C GLY A 239 0.83 9.04 -58.62
N PHE A 240 1.99 8.49 -58.99
CA PHE A 240 3.18 9.10 -59.62
C PHE A 240 4.21 9.77 -58.68
N SER A 241 5.53 9.65 -58.88
CA SER A 241 6.39 8.72 -59.62
C SER A 241 7.84 9.09 -59.30
N ALA A 242 8.72 8.10 -59.33
CA ALA A 242 10.17 8.22 -59.21
C ALA A 242 10.83 9.06 -60.32
N ALA A 243 12.01 9.65 -60.05
CA ALA A 243 13.28 9.38 -60.74
C ALA A 243 14.42 10.35 -60.36
N GLY A 244 15.63 9.80 -60.14
CA GLY A 244 16.95 10.38 -60.46
C GLY A 244 17.62 11.21 -59.34
N SER A 245 18.54 10.70 -58.50
CA SER A 245 19.88 10.10 -58.72
C SER A 245 21.04 11.10 -58.62
N GLN A 246 21.97 10.79 -57.70
CA GLN A 246 23.46 10.95 -57.68
C GLN A 246 23.93 11.46 -56.30
N SER A 247 24.44 10.54 -55.45
CA SER A 247 25.88 10.17 -55.24
C SER A 247 26.55 11.19 -54.31
N GLU A 248 27.32 10.92 -53.26
CA GLU A 248 28.22 9.86 -52.75
C GLU A 248 28.43 10.25 -51.24
N GLU A 249 28.69 9.43 -50.23
CA GLU A 249 29.83 8.55 -49.90
C GLU A 249 29.38 7.72 -48.66
N THR A 250 29.25 6.40 -48.73
CA THR A 250 30.26 5.34 -48.44
C THR A 250 30.78 5.30 -47.00
N GLY A 251 30.45 4.19 -46.32
CA GLY A 251 31.02 3.77 -45.05
C GLY A 251 30.34 2.51 -44.50
N SER A 252 30.23 1.46 -45.31
CA SER A 252 29.81 0.11 -44.92
C SER A 252 30.96 -0.66 -44.28
N TYR A 253 30.69 -1.58 -43.34
CA TYR A 253 31.07 -2.99 -43.45
C TYR A 253 30.30 -3.80 -42.41
N ASP A 254 29.51 -4.75 -42.92
CA ASP A 254 28.90 -5.85 -42.19
C ASP A 254 29.87 -7.03 -42.06
N ASP A 255 29.50 -7.91 -41.13
CA ASP A 255 29.47 -9.38 -41.25
C ASP A 255 30.46 -10.28 -40.49
N GLU A 256 29.87 -11.43 -40.17
CA GLU A 256 30.15 -12.50 -39.22
C GLU A 256 31.50 -13.26 -39.35
N ASN A 257 32.02 -13.73 -38.20
CA ASN A 257 32.57 -15.09 -37.93
C ASN A 257 33.41 -15.07 -36.62
N TYR A 258 33.05 -15.82 -35.59
CA TYR A 258 33.50 -17.19 -35.28
C TYR A 258 34.91 -17.30 -34.65
N PHE A 259 34.91 -17.62 -33.35
CA PHE A 259 35.92 -18.29 -32.51
C PHE A 259 37.43 -18.03 -32.75
N GLU A 260 38.07 -17.39 -31.76
CA GLU A 260 39.38 -17.83 -31.25
C GLU A 260 39.40 -17.72 -29.71
N GLY A 261 39.47 -18.88 -29.05
CA GLY A 261 39.66 -18.97 -27.62
C GLY A 261 41.12 -18.69 -27.26
N HIS A 262 41.34 -17.76 -26.34
CA HIS A 262 42.61 -17.58 -25.64
C HIS A 262 42.38 -17.59 -24.12
N ASP A 263 42.38 -18.82 -23.61
CA ASP A 263 43.11 -19.30 -22.44
C ASP A 263 43.10 -18.49 -21.13
N ILE A 264 42.05 -18.69 -20.33
CA ILE A 264 41.92 -18.25 -18.93
C ILE A 264 42.86 -19.06 -18.00
N ARG A 265 43.52 -20.10 -18.51
CA ARG A 265 44.42 -20.99 -17.74
C ARG A 265 45.77 -20.32 -17.45
N ASP A 266 46.18 -19.33 -18.23
CA ASP A 266 47.48 -18.66 -18.08
C ASP A 266 47.48 -17.51 -17.04
N MET A 267 46.29 -17.01 -16.65
CA MET A 267 46.15 -16.05 -15.56
C MET A 267 46.15 -16.71 -14.17
N LEU A 268 45.68 -17.95 -14.05
CA LEU A 268 45.60 -18.68 -12.78
C LEU A 268 46.93 -19.31 -12.36
N VAL A 269 47.80 -19.70 -13.30
CA VAL A 269 49.14 -20.26 -13.01
C VAL A 269 50.12 -19.21 -12.44
N ARG A 270 49.83 -17.90 -12.60
CA ARG A 270 50.66 -16.82 -12.04
C ARG A 270 50.35 -16.50 -10.57
N GLN A 271 49.18 -16.84 -10.05
CA GLN A 271 48.85 -16.61 -8.63
C GLN A 271 49.30 -17.76 -7.72
N GLU A 272 49.33 -19.00 -8.21
CA GLU A 272 49.75 -20.17 -7.39
C GLU A 272 51.26 -20.22 -7.10
N LYS A 273 52.11 -19.59 -7.92
CA LYS A 273 53.56 -19.53 -7.65
C LYS A 273 53.98 -18.52 -6.58
N LYS A 274 53.08 -17.67 -6.08
CA LYS A 274 53.41 -16.67 -5.05
C LYS A 274 53.15 -17.15 -3.62
N TYR A 275 52.45 -18.28 -3.44
CA TYR A 275 52.11 -18.86 -2.14
C TYR A 275 52.80 -20.21 -1.86
N ALA A 276 53.63 -20.72 -2.77
CA ALA A 276 54.29 -22.02 -2.65
C ALA A 276 55.76 -21.97 -2.19
N SER A 277 56.23 -20.87 -1.59
CA SER A 277 57.57 -20.80 -0.99
C SER A 277 57.51 -20.11 0.36
N HIS A 278 57.27 -20.87 1.43
CA HIS A 278 57.95 -20.77 2.73
C HIS A 278 57.54 -22.00 3.55
N GLU A 279 58.41 -22.99 3.54
CA GLU A 279 58.26 -24.27 4.23
C GLU A 279 58.31 -24.09 5.76
N TYR A 280 57.42 -24.81 6.45
CA TYR A 280 57.41 -24.98 7.90
C TYR A 280 58.33 -26.14 8.29
N HIS A 281 59.41 -25.86 9.04
CA HIS A 281 60.24 -26.86 9.71
C HIS A 281 60.01 -26.82 11.23
N PRO A 282 59.78 -27.98 11.89
CA PRO A 282 59.65 -28.04 13.34
C PRO A 282 61.03 -28.16 14.00
N GLY A 283 61.32 -27.28 14.96
CA GLY A 283 62.55 -27.31 15.73
C GLY A 283 62.30 -26.84 17.16
N ALA A 284 62.39 -27.77 18.10
CA ALA A 284 62.43 -27.51 19.53
C ALA A 284 63.65 -26.66 19.92
N ASP A 285 63.52 -26.01 21.08
CA ASP A 285 64.57 -25.32 21.85
C ASP A 285 65.12 -24.01 21.26
N ARG A 286 64.51 -22.90 21.68
CA ARG A 286 65.23 -21.69 22.13
C ARG A 286 64.34 -20.78 23.00
N VAL A 287 64.32 -21.15 24.28
CA VAL A 287 64.51 -20.32 25.47
C VAL A 287 64.08 -18.83 25.37
N ALA A 288 62.96 -18.56 26.05
CA ALA A 288 62.68 -17.41 26.92
C ALA A 288 63.28 -16.04 26.56
N GLU A 289 62.46 -15.16 25.98
CA GLU A 289 62.37 -13.72 26.31
C GLU A 289 61.39 -13.06 25.33
N THR A 290 60.11 -12.96 25.72
CA THR A 290 59.10 -11.94 25.28
C THR A 290 57.67 -12.38 25.61
N ALA A 291 57.41 -12.87 26.83
CA ALA A 291 56.08 -13.29 27.28
C ALA A 291 55.47 -12.35 28.35
N ALA A 292 55.83 -11.06 28.35
CA ALA A 292 55.41 -10.11 29.38
C ALA A 292 54.67 -8.87 28.86
N GLY A 293 54.14 -8.88 27.62
CA GLY A 293 53.59 -7.67 26.99
C GLY A 293 52.16 -7.73 26.44
N TYR A 294 51.50 -8.89 26.40
CA TYR A 294 50.26 -9.06 25.62
C TYR A 294 49.14 -9.84 26.34
N ASP A 295 49.07 -9.77 27.67
CA ASP A 295 47.97 -10.38 28.46
C ASP A 295 47.05 -9.33 29.13
N GLY A 296 47.00 -8.11 28.58
CA GLY A 296 46.35 -6.97 29.24
C GLY A 296 45.16 -6.33 28.52
N MET A 297 44.74 -6.77 27.33
CA MET A 297 43.85 -5.93 26.49
C MET A 297 42.45 -6.46 26.17
N PHE A 298 42.05 -7.66 26.61
CA PHE A 298 40.64 -8.09 26.53
C PHE A 298 40.19 -8.88 27.76
N ALA A 299 40.36 -8.30 28.96
CA ALA A 299 39.53 -8.69 30.08
C ALA A 299 38.10 -8.16 29.82
N LYS A 300 37.24 -9.01 29.24
CA LYS A 300 35.80 -8.75 29.10
C LYS A 300 35.20 -8.63 30.51
N LYS A 301 35.25 -7.43 31.08
CA LYS A 301 34.68 -7.11 32.39
C LYS A 301 33.22 -7.53 32.36
N LYS A 302 32.83 -8.53 33.15
CA LYS A 302 31.43 -8.92 33.34
C LYS A 302 30.71 -7.69 33.89
N ARG A 303 30.03 -6.93 33.03
CA ARG A 303 29.12 -5.86 33.47
C ARG A 303 28.07 -6.53 34.33
N SER A 304 27.84 -6.03 35.54
CA SER A 304 26.74 -6.54 36.35
C SER A 304 25.42 -6.17 35.65
N LEU A 305 24.36 -6.96 35.86
CA LEU A 305 23.03 -6.63 35.32
C LEU A 305 22.60 -5.21 35.78
N GLU A 306 23.02 -4.81 36.97
CA GLU A 306 22.77 -3.51 37.58
C GLU A 306 23.50 -2.35 36.85
N ASP A 307 24.71 -2.59 36.33
CA ASP A 307 25.44 -1.62 35.48
C ASP A 307 24.78 -1.44 34.09
N VAL A 308 24.07 -2.46 33.60
CA VAL A 308 23.32 -2.40 32.33
C VAL A 308 21.97 -1.73 32.53
N MET A 309 21.29 -2.00 33.66
CA MET A 309 20.01 -1.39 34.02
C MET A 309 20.13 0.10 34.38
N SER A 310 21.31 0.56 34.85
CA SER A 310 21.56 1.98 35.10
C SER A 310 21.83 2.81 33.83
N GLN A 311 21.93 2.17 32.67
CA GLN A 311 22.08 2.80 31.35
C GLN A 311 20.81 2.70 30.50
N LEU A 312 19.66 2.39 31.12
CA LEU A 312 18.39 2.28 30.41
C LEU A 312 18.06 3.60 29.70
N GLU A 313 17.80 3.50 28.41
CA GLU A 313 17.33 4.62 27.62
C GLU A 313 15.95 5.11 28.09
N GLU A 314 15.59 6.34 27.72
CA GLU A 314 14.26 6.85 28.03
C GLU A 314 13.17 5.99 27.35
N PRO A 315 12.09 5.60 28.08
CA PRO A 315 10.96 4.88 27.52
C PRO A 315 10.25 5.66 26.41
N PHE A 316 9.54 4.94 25.53
CA PHE A 316 8.80 5.49 24.40
C PHE A 316 7.96 6.73 24.76
N SER A 317 7.12 6.64 25.80
CA SER A 317 6.22 7.73 26.17
C SER A 317 6.96 9.01 26.57
N LYS A 318 8.14 8.90 27.20
CA LYS A 318 8.96 10.06 27.56
C LYS A 318 9.64 10.68 26.34
N ALA A 319 10.23 9.84 25.49
CA ALA A 319 10.82 10.30 24.21
C ALA A 319 9.79 10.99 23.32
N LEU A 320 8.57 10.44 23.24
CA LEU A 320 7.47 11.02 22.49
C LEU A 320 7.13 12.43 22.99
N ILE A 321 6.99 12.62 24.31
CA ILE A 321 6.68 13.93 24.90
C ILE A 321 7.82 14.92 24.62
N ARG A 322 9.08 14.52 24.80
CA ARG A 322 10.24 15.35 24.47
C ARG A 322 10.23 15.78 23.00
N LEU A 323 9.95 14.85 22.08
CA LEU A 323 9.86 15.14 20.64
C LEU A 323 8.68 16.06 20.29
N ILE A 324 7.54 15.95 20.98
CA ILE A 324 6.40 16.87 20.82
C ILE A 324 6.84 18.30 21.16
N ASP A 325 7.53 18.47 22.29
CA ASP A 325 8.03 19.77 22.74
C ASP A 325 9.12 20.32 21.78
N GLU A 326 10.07 19.50 21.36
CA GLU A 326 11.13 19.88 20.41
C GLU A 326 10.60 20.29 19.03
N LYS A 327 9.54 19.61 18.55
CA LYS A 327 8.87 19.93 17.28
C LYS A 327 7.83 21.06 17.43
N ASN A 328 7.73 21.68 18.61
CA ASN A 328 6.78 22.76 18.94
C ASN A 328 5.33 22.42 18.59
N ARG A 329 4.90 21.16 18.82
CA ARG A 329 3.52 20.73 18.56
C ARG A 329 2.74 20.65 19.85
N THR A 330 1.42 20.82 19.75
CA THR A 330 0.53 20.52 20.86
C THR A 330 0.15 19.04 20.86
N ASP A 331 -0.23 18.52 22.03
CA ASP A 331 -0.83 17.17 22.16
C ASP A 331 -2.00 16.99 21.21
N VAL A 332 -2.85 18.03 21.11
CA VAL A 332 -4.05 18.03 20.29
C VAL A 332 -3.70 17.85 18.82
N GLU A 333 -2.77 18.64 18.32
CA GLU A 333 -2.31 18.50 16.94
C GLU A 333 -1.67 17.14 16.69
N THR A 334 -0.88 16.64 17.65
CA THR A 334 -0.14 15.38 17.50
C THR A 334 -1.07 14.19 17.34
N TYR A 335 -2.04 13.98 18.24
CA TYR A 335 -2.94 12.82 18.09
C TYR A 335 -3.93 12.98 16.95
N LYS A 336 -4.36 14.22 16.62
CA LYS A 336 -5.24 14.47 15.47
C LYS A 336 -4.53 14.11 14.17
N LYS A 337 -3.31 14.60 13.98
CA LYS A 337 -2.49 14.31 12.80
C LYS A 337 -2.04 12.86 12.72
N ALA A 338 -1.89 12.19 13.85
CA ALA A 338 -1.62 10.74 13.90
C ALA A 338 -2.86 9.88 13.65
N ASN A 339 -4.04 10.46 13.35
CA ASN A 339 -5.31 9.75 13.19
C ASN A 339 -5.76 8.97 14.45
N ILE A 340 -5.24 9.28 15.65
CA ILE A 340 -5.47 8.52 16.89
C ILE A 340 -6.59 9.13 17.75
N ASP A 341 -7.32 8.30 18.50
CA ASP A 341 -8.31 8.74 19.49
C ASP A 341 -7.66 9.43 20.72
N ARG A 342 -8.28 10.50 21.22
CA ARG A 342 -7.78 11.27 22.38
C ARG A 342 -7.60 10.40 23.63
N LYS A 343 -8.48 9.41 23.88
CA LYS A 343 -8.36 8.53 25.04
C LYS A 343 -7.17 7.58 24.89
N LEU A 344 -6.86 7.14 23.67
CA LEU A 344 -5.63 6.36 23.42
C LEU A 344 -4.40 7.19 23.73
N PHE A 345 -4.33 8.40 23.18
CA PHE A 345 -3.19 9.30 23.40
C PHE A 345 -3.02 9.65 24.88
N SER A 346 -4.11 9.88 25.60
CA SER A 346 -4.09 10.10 27.05
C SER A 346 -3.51 8.92 27.82
N LYS A 347 -3.72 7.67 27.38
CA LYS A 347 -3.09 6.50 28.01
C LYS A 347 -1.58 6.50 27.77
N ILE A 348 -1.16 6.75 26.53
CA ILE A 348 0.26 6.84 26.14
C ILE A 348 0.97 7.92 26.98
N ARG A 349 0.37 9.12 27.10
CA ARG A 349 1.00 10.25 27.80
C ARG A 349 1.13 10.04 29.31
N ASN A 350 0.17 9.38 29.95
CA ASN A 350 0.13 9.27 31.42
C ASN A 350 0.82 8.01 31.96
N ASP A 351 1.15 7.05 31.10
CA ASP A 351 1.84 5.82 31.48
C ASP A 351 3.22 5.78 30.81
N ALA A 352 4.26 5.98 31.63
CA ALA A 352 5.65 6.05 31.17
C ALA A 352 6.14 4.72 30.59
N GLU A 353 5.53 3.60 30.99
CA GLU A 353 5.87 2.25 30.51
C GLU A 353 4.90 1.77 29.43
N TYR A 354 3.98 2.62 28.98
CA TYR A 354 3.01 2.26 27.96
C TYR A 354 3.70 1.87 26.65
N ARG A 355 3.36 0.68 26.15
CA ARG A 355 3.84 0.19 24.86
C ARG A 355 2.74 0.28 23.82
N PRO A 356 2.79 1.27 22.90
CA PRO A 356 1.83 1.34 21.81
C PRO A 356 2.01 0.16 20.84
N SER A 357 1.00 -0.08 19.99
CA SER A 357 1.20 -0.98 18.83
C SER A 357 2.15 -0.36 17.82
N LYS A 358 2.82 -1.17 17.00
CA LYS A 358 3.70 -0.68 15.94
C LYS A 358 3.01 0.33 15.01
N PRO A 359 1.79 0.09 14.48
CA PRO A 359 1.07 1.10 13.68
C PRO A 359 0.83 2.42 14.41
N THR A 360 0.58 2.38 15.73
CA THR A 360 0.36 3.58 16.54
C THR A 360 1.67 4.37 16.72
N ALA A 361 2.77 3.68 16.97
CA ALA A 361 4.08 4.31 17.13
C ALA A 361 4.57 4.95 15.81
N VAL A 362 4.35 4.28 14.69
CA VAL A 362 4.62 4.84 13.35
C VAL A 362 3.72 6.06 13.08
N ALA A 363 2.41 5.97 13.37
CA ALA A 363 1.49 7.09 13.17
C ALA A 363 1.91 8.36 13.94
N LEU A 364 2.41 8.19 15.18
CA LEU A 364 2.95 9.29 15.99
C LEU A 364 4.25 9.85 15.41
N SER A 365 5.12 9.00 14.85
CA SER A 365 6.35 9.42 14.16
C SER A 365 6.03 10.26 12.93
N ILE A 366 5.04 9.85 12.14
CA ILE A 366 4.53 10.60 10.97
C ILE A 366 3.92 11.93 11.41
N ALA A 367 3.10 11.95 12.47
CA ALA A 367 2.48 13.17 12.95
C ALA A 367 3.52 14.23 13.37
N LEU A 368 4.63 13.78 13.96
CA LEU A 368 5.75 14.62 14.37
C LEU A 368 6.71 14.98 13.22
N GLU A 369 6.48 14.47 12.01
CA GLU A 369 7.37 14.66 10.84
C GLU A 369 8.81 14.26 11.18
N LEU A 370 8.96 13.08 11.79
CA LEU A 370 10.26 12.52 12.10
C LEU A 370 10.93 11.99 10.84
N ASN A 371 12.22 12.28 10.68
CA ASN A 371 12.99 11.65 9.62
C ASN A 371 13.20 10.14 9.90
N LEU A 372 13.85 9.42 8.98
CA LEU A 372 13.99 7.97 9.09
C LEU A 372 14.77 7.52 10.33
N ASP A 373 15.81 8.25 10.73
CA ASP A 373 16.63 7.91 11.89
C ASP A 373 15.90 8.22 13.20
N GLU A 374 15.24 9.38 13.28
CA GLU A 374 14.37 9.77 14.40
C GLU A 374 13.22 8.76 14.58
N THR A 375 12.62 8.31 13.47
CA THR A 375 11.56 7.30 13.47
C THR A 375 12.08 5.95 13.97
N LYS A 376 13.25 5.50 13.50
CA LYS A 376 13.87 4.24 13.95
C LYS A 376 14.21 4.29 15.43
N ASP A 377 14.76 5.40 15.93
CA ASP A 377 15.04 5.60 17.36
C ASP A 377 13.75 5.50 18.20
N LEU A 378 12.71 6.25 17.81
CA LEU A 378 11.45 6.26 18.55
C LEU A 378 10.77 4.88 18.54
N LEU A 379 10.78 4.17 17.40
CA LEU A 379 10.25 2.81 17.31
C LEU A 379 11.03 1.80 18.16
N ALA A 380 12.36 1.91 18.19
CA ALA A 380 13.21 1.04 18.99
C ALA A 380 12.87 1.14 20.50
N ARG A 381 12.54 2.34 20.98
CA ARG A 381 12.08 2.58 22.36
C ARG A 381 10.76 1.89 22.70
N ALA A 382 9.91 1.64 21.70
CA ALA A 382 8.69 0.82 21.85
C ALA A 382 8.92 -0.68 21.59
N GLY A 383 10.14 -1.07 21.21
CA GLY A 383 10.51 -2.46 20.88
C GLY A 383 10.21 -2.87 19.44
N TYR A 384 10.12 -1.91 18.52
CA TYR A 384 9.87 -2.17 17.10
C TYR A 384 11.03 -1.71 16.23
N SER A 385 11.13 -2.30 15.04
CA SER A 385 11.99 -1.84 13.96
C SER A 385 11.19 -1.76 12.65
N LEU A 386 11.67 -0.96 11.72
CA LEU A 386 11.25 -1.02 10.31
C LEU A 386 12.06 -2.13 9.64
N SER A 387 11.36 -3.12 9.08
CA SER A 387 11.94 -4.28 8.43
C SER A 387 11.80 -4.15 6.93
N HIS A 388 12.90 -4.31 6.19
CA HIS A 388 12.88 -4.27 4.73
C HIS A 388 12.13 -5.46 4.11
N CYS A 389 11.87 -6.54 4.86
CA CYS A 389 11.03 -7.65 4.41
C CYS A 389 9.52 -7.36 4.49
N SER A 390 9.11 -6.27 5.14
CA SER A 390 7.71 -5.90 5.32
C SER A 390 7.28 -4.84 4.30
N LYS A 391 6.29 -5.16 3.47
CA LYS A 391 5.72 -4.20 2.51
C LYS A 391 5.21 -2.94 3.19
N SER A 392 4.57 -3.07 4.35
CA SER A 392 4.10 -1.93 5.13
C SER A 392 5.24 -1.00 5.55
N ASP A 393 6.34 -1.57 6.05
CA ASP A 393 7.51 -0.79 6.49
C ASP A 393 8.21 -0.13 5.30
N LEU A 394 8.36 -0.81 4.17
CA LEU A 394 8.92 -0.22 2.94
C LEU A 394 8.08 0.96 2.45
N ILE A 395 6.74 0.84 2.48
CA ILE A 395 5.84 1.94 2.14
C ILE A 395 6.07 3.11 3.11
N ILE A 396 6.11 2.85 4.42
CA ILE A 396 6.38 3.90 5.43
C ILE A 396 7.74 4.58 5.18
N GLU A 397 8.80 3.80 4.95
CA GLU A 397 10.13 4.33 4.64
C GLU A 397 10.15 5.18 3.38
N TYR A 398 9.44 4.76 2.33
CA TYR A 398 9.30 5.51 1.09
C TYR A 398 8.69 6.89 1.36
N PHE A 399 7.55 6.95 2.06
CA PHE A 399 6.87 8.22 2.33
C PHE A 399 7.69 9.16 3.21
N ILE A 400 8.34 8.63 4.26
CA ILE A 400 9.26 9.41 5.10
C ILE A 400 10.44 9.93 4.26
N GLY A 401 11.02 9.09 3.39
CA GLY A 401 12.12 9.49 2.50
C GLY A 401 11.74 10.58 1.50
N GLN A 402 10.46 10.63 1.07
CA GLN A 402 9.91 11.69 0.23
C GLN A 402 9.48 12.94 1.03
N ASN A 403 9.67 12.97 2.35
CA ASN A 403 9.14 13.99 3.25
C ASN A 403 7.61 14.18 3.15
N ASN A 404 6.89 13.11 2.79
CA ASN A 404 5.43 13.11 2.77
C ASN A 404 4.89 12.44 4.03
N TYR A 405 4.42 13.27 4.96
CA TYR A 405 3.90 12.83 6.26
C TYR A 405 2.37 12.90 6.33
N ASN A 406 1.68 12.89 5.19
CA ASN A 406 0.21 12.83 5.17
C ASN A 406 -0.25 11.40 5.48
N ILE A 407 -0.71 11.18 6.71
CA ILE A 407 -1.13 9.85 7.18
C ILE A 407 -2.24 9.24 6.31
N HIS A 408 -3.09 10.06 5.68
CA HIS A 408 -4.17 9.56 4.85
C HIS A 408 -3.67 9.07 3.49
N GLU A 409 -2.68 9.74 2.88
CA GLU A 409 -2.01 9.27 1.67
C GLU A 409 -1.18 8.01 1.93
N ILE A 410 -0.53 7.94 3.10
CA ILE A 410 0.19 6.74 3.53
C ILE A 410 -0.79 5.57 3.72
N ASN A 411 -1.93 5.80 4.39
CA ASN A 411 -2.97 4.79 4.57
C ASN A 411 -3.61 4.38 3.25
N GLU A 412 -3.76 5.31 2.30
CA GLU A 412 -4.18 5.00 0.93
C GLU A 412 -3.22 4.00 0.27
N ALA A 413 -1.91 4.25 0.37
CA ALA A 413 -0.91 3.35 -0.17
C ALA A 413 -0.90 2.00 0.54
N LEU A 414 -0.91 2.00 1.88
CA LEU A 414 -0.99 0.77 2.66
C LEU A 414 -2.21 -0.06 2.28
N PHE A 415 -3.38 0.57 2.15
CA PHE A 415 -4.59 -0.09 1.68
C PHE A 415 -4.43 -0.69 0.28
N ALA A 416 -3.85 0.06 -0.65
CA ALA A 416 -3.64 -0.40 -2.04
C ALA A 416 -2.71 -1.63 -2.14
N PHE A 417 -1.82 -1.82 -1.17
CA PHE A 417 -0.92 -2.96 -1.08
C PHE A 417 -1.38 -4.02 -0.06
N ASP A 418 -2.66 -4.01 0.34
CA ASP A 418 -3.26 -4.94 1.30
C ASP A 418 -2.53 -4.98 2.66
N GLN A 419 -2.10 -3.82 3.16
CA GLN A 419 -1.40 -3.66 4.44
C GLN A 419 -2.28 -3.00 5.50
N ASP A 420 -1.93 -3.22 6.77
CA ASP A 420 -2.61 -2.60 7.92
C ASP A 420 -2.45 -1.07 7.92
N LEU A 421 -3.56 -0.38 8.21
CA LEU A 421 -3.59 1.08 8.29
C LEU A 421 -2.95 1.60 9.59
N LEU A 422 -2.43 2.83 9.52
CA LEU A 422 -1.85 3.55 10.64
C LEU A 422 -2.90 4.39 11.37
N GLY A 423 -2.80 4.44 12.70
CA GLY A 423 -3.60 5.32 13.57
C GLY A 423 -5.07 4.90 13.75
N ALA A 424 -5.64 4.12 12.84
CA ALA A 424 -6.96 3.51 12.97
C ALA A 424 -6.95 2.38 14.00
N ARG A 425 -8.02 2.26 14.80
CA ARG A 425 -8.15 1.11 15.72
C ARG A 425 -8.93 0.02 15.00
N TYR A 426 -8.33 -1.15 14.82
CA TYR A 426 -9.11 -2.38 14.74
C TYR A 426 -9.92 -2.49 16.04
N GLN A 427 -11.25 -2.44 15.94
CA GLN A 427 -12.14 -2.84 17.03
C GLN A 427 -12.23 -4.35 17.10
#